data_AF-A0A5A7QGH3-F1
#
_entry.id   AF-A0A5A7QGH3-F1
#
_cell.length_a   1.000
_cell.length_b   1.000
_cell.length_c   1.000
_cell.angle_alpha   90.00
_cell.angle_beta   90.00
_cell.angle_gamma   90.00
#
_symmetry.space_group_name_H-M   'P 1'
#
loop_
_entity.id
_entity.type
_entity.pdbx_description
1 polymer ?
#
loop_
_entity_poly.entity_id
_entity_poly.type
_entity_poly.pdbx_seq_one_letter_code
_entity_poly.pdbx_strand_id
1 'polypeptide(L)'
;MGLNNIISFCPAPNFRNMFQVRPNGVVLECQHTIKSHGRQLVRNHKHDWLILILLVIIEIVLYIIHPFYRFVGRDMMEDLRYPMKENTVPVWAVPLYAVLLPIFIFVLYYIRRRDVYDLHHSILGLLFSVLITAVLTDSIKNGVGRPRPDFFWRCFPDGRDV
;
A
#
# COMPACT_ATOMS: atom_id res chain seq x y z
N MET A 1 29.47 25.62 50.17
CA MET A 1 29.60 26.19 48.80
C MET A 1 30.00 25.04 47.89
N GLY A 2 29.29 24.64 46.84
CA GLY A 2 28.05 25.11 46.25
C GLY A 2 27.49 24.03 45.33
N LEU A 3 26.18 23.83 45.43
CA LEU A 3 25.32 23.22 44.42
C LEU A 3 24.91 24.35 43.47
N ASN A 4 24.79 24.10 42.16
CA ASN A 4 23.73 24.62 41.25
C ASN A 4 24.18 24.85 39.78
N ASN A 5 23.26 24.45 38.89
CA ASN A 5 23.00 24.89 37.50
C ASN A 5 23.90 24.27 36.41
N ILE A 6 23.39 23.36 35.57
CA ILE A 6 22.40 23.50 34.48
C ILE A 6 22.91 24.44 33.38
N ILE A 7 22.72 24.00 32.13
CA ILE A 7 22.99 24.63 30.83
C ILE A 7 24.36 24.28 30.22
N SER A 8 24.44 23.12 29.57
CA SER A 8 25.37 22.93 28.44
C SER A 8 24.60 23.20 27.15
N PHE A 9 24.99 24.27 26.47
CA PHE A 9 24.52 24.62 25.14
C PHE A 9 24.87 23.49 24.15
N CYS A 10 23.88 22.71 23.73
CA CYS A 10 24.02 21.92 22.50
C CYS A 10 23.92 22.89 21.30
N PRO A 11 24.90 22.93 20.39
CA PRO A 11 24.70 23.53 19.09
C PRO A 11 23.65 22.70 18.34
N ALA A 12 22.76 23.36 17.61
CA ALA A 12 21.73 22.72 16.81
C ALA A 12 22.34 21.62 15.91
N PRO A 13 21.77 20.39 15.88
CA PRO A 13 22.31 19.33 15.05
C PRO A 13 21.96 19.62 13.59
N ASN A 14 23.00 19.60 12.76
CA ASN A 14 22.91 19.61 11.31
C ASN A 14 22.04 18.41 10.86
N PHE A 15 21.05 18.68 10.00
CA PHE A 15 20.05 17.73 9.48
C PHE A 15 20.65 16.43 8.89
N ARG A 16 21.96 16.41 8.63
CA ARG A 16 22.74 15.26 8.13
C ARG A 16 22.86 14.09 9.11
N ASN A 17 22.69 14.28 10.42
CA ASN A 17 22.98 13.24 11.42
C ASN A 17 21.74 12.51 11.98
N MET A 18 20.54 12.78 11.46
CA MET A 18 19.30 12.22 12.01
C MET A 18 19.11 10.70 11.74
N PHE A 19 19.92 10.12 10.85
CA PHE A 19 19.87 8.67 10.53
C PHE A 19 21.06 7.86 11.04
N GLN A 20 21.83 8.39 11.99
CA GLN A 20 22.89 7.61 12.63
C GLN A 20 22.34 6.89 13.86
N VAL A 21 21.66 5.78 13.62
CA VAL A 21 21.34 4.76 14.63
C VAL A 21 22.65 4.34 15.33
N ARG A 22 22.62 4.29 16.67
CA ARG A 22 23.73 4.01 17.59
C ARG A 22 24.66 2.88 17.13
N PRO A 23 25.99 2.99 17.37
CA PRO A 23 26.93 1.92 17.12
C PRO A 23 26.88 0.95 18.31
N ASN A 24 26.25 -0.22 18.15
CA ASN A 24 26.48 -1.44 18.94
C ASN A 24 25.67 -2.60 18.33
N GLY A 25 25.99 -2.93 17.09
CA GLY A 25 25.42 -4.04 16.35
C GLY A 25 26.13 -4.14 15.02
N VAL A 26 27.00 -5.14 14.91
CA VAL A 26 27.70 -5.64 13.73
C VAL A 26 27.27 -4.95 12.42
N VAL A 27 28.13 -4.06 11.90
CA VAL A 27 28.03 -3.63 10.50
C VAL A 27 28.41 -4.86 9.66
N LEU A 28 27.40 -5.62 9.24
CA LEU A 28 27.56 -6.63 8.20
C LEU A 28 27.76 -5.87 6.89
N GLU A 29 28.99 -5.40 6.65
CA GLU A 29 29.44 -5.04 5.31
C GLU A 29 29.48 -6.33 4.48
N CYS A 30 28.36 -6.68 3.86
CA CYS A 30 28.39 -7.51 2.68
C CYS A 30 27.69 -6.73 1.56
N GLN A 31 28.49 -6.06 0.73
CA GLN A 31 28.05 -5.46 -0.53
C GLN A 31 27.59 -6.56 -1.50
N HIS A 32 26.39 -7.10 -1.28
CA HIS A 32 25.79 -8.09 -2.16
C HIS A 32 25.19 -7.39 -3.37
N THR A 33 25.92 -7.39 -4.48
CA THR A 33 25.50 -6.77 -5.74
C THR A 33 24.60 -7.72 -6.54
N ILE A 34 23.58 -7.19 -7.25
CA ILE A 34 22.54 -7.96 -7.99
C ILE A 34 23.14 -9.05 -8.90
N LYS A 35 24.30 -8.79 -9.52
CA LYS A 35 24.93 -9.66 -10.51
C LYS A 35 25.34 -11.05 -9.97
N SER A 36 25.66 -11.19 -8.68
CA SER A 36 26.18 -12.46 -8.17
C SER A 36 25.16 -13.28 -7.36
N HIS A 37 24.22 -12.64 -6.65
CA HIS A 37 23.39 -13.33 -5.65
C HIS A 37 21.87 -13.23 -5.86
N GLY A 38 21.38 -12.46 -6.83
CA GLY A 38 19.93 -12.26 -7.04
C GLY A 38 19.14 -13.55 -7.29
N ARG A 39 19.73 -14.51 -8.05
CA ARG A 39 19.07 -15.81 -8.33
C ARG A 39 18.99 -16.70 -7.10
N GLN A 40 19.96 -16.62 -6.20
CA GLN A 40 19.97 -17.38 -4.95
C GLN A 40 18.93 -16.82 -3.97
N LEU A 41 18.76 -15.50 -3.94
CA LEU A 41 17.77 -14.82 -3.12
C LEU A 41 16.33 -15.21 -3.47
N VAL A 42 15.98 -15.18 -4.76
CA VAL A 42 14.64 -15.59 -5.24
C VAL A 42 14.39 -17.07 -4.95
N ARG A 43 15.40 -17.93 -5.10
CA ARG A 43 15.27 -19.36 -4.81
C ARG A 43 14.99 -19.62 -3.33
N ASN A 44 15.60 -18.83 -2.44
CA ASN A 44 15.37 -18.94 -1.00
C ASN A 44 13.95 -18.47 -0.62
N HIS A 45 13.45 -17.39 -1.23
CA HIS A 45 12.11 -16.84 -0.98
C HIS A 45 11.03 -17.36 -1.95
N LYS A 46 11.22 -18.57 -2.50
CA LYS A 46 10.28 -19.18 -3.46
C LYS A 46 8.85 -19.24 -2.92
N HIS A 47 8.68 -19.47 -1.61
CA HIS A 47 7.37 -19.58 -0.97
C HIS A 47 6.63 -18.24 -0.97
N ASP A 48 7.34 -17.15 -0.69
CA ASP A 48 6.77 -15.81 -0.69
C ASP A 48 6.27 -15.42 -2.08
N TRP A 49 7.05 -15.73 -3.13
CA TRP A 49 6.64 -15.53 -4.52
C TRP A 49 5.45 -16.39 -4.91
N LEU A 50 5.38 -17.65 -4.45
CA LEU A 50 4.22 -18.51 -4.69
C LEU A 50 2.96 -17.94 -4.04
N ILE A 51 3.04 -17.42 -2.81
CA ILE A 51 1.91 -16.80 -2.14
C ILE A 51 1.49 -15.51 -2.87
N LEU A 52 2.44 -14.70 -3.34
CA LEU A 52 2.12 -13.51 -4.15
C LEU A 52 1.36 -13.87 -5.43
N ILE A 53 1.82 -14.90 -6.15
CA ILE A 53 1.12 -15.37 -7.36
C ILE A 53 -0.29 -15.86 -7.00
N LEU A 54 -0.45 -16.59 -5.89
CA LEU A 54 -1.75 -17.02 -5.40
C LEU A 54 -2.68 -15.84 -5.09
N LEU A 55 -2.18 -14.81 -4.39
CA LEU A 55 -2.95 -13.60 -4.09
C LEU A 55 -3.39 -12.87 -5.36
N VAL A 56 -2.52 -12.76 -6.37
CA VAL A 56 -2.88 -12.17 -7.67
C VAL A 56 -3.96 -12.98 -8.38
N ILE A 57 -3.89 -14.31 -8.35
CA ILE A 57 -4.92 -15.17 -8.93
C ILE A 57 -6.26 -14.96 -8.23
N ILE A 58 -6.26 -14.92 -6.89
CA ILE A 58 -7.48 -14.66 -6.10
C ILE A 58 -8.07 -13.30 -6.47
N GLU A 59 -7.24 -12.27 -6.58
CA GLU A 59 -7.68 -10.92 -6.96
C GLU A 59 -8.33 -10.91 -8.36
N ILE A 60 -7.71 -11.56 -9.33
CA ILE A 60 -8.28 -11.68 -10.70
C ILE A 60 -9.64 -12.40 -10.66
N VAL A 61 -9.75 -13.46 -9.86
CA VAL A 61 -11.01 -14.20 -9.69
C VAL A 61 -12.07 -13.31 -9.05
N LEU A 62 -11.73 -12.58 -7.99
CA LEU A 62 -12.63 -11.62 -7.33
C LEU A 62 -13.07 -10.49 -8.26
N TYR A 63 -12.17 -10.03 -9.14
CA TYR A 63 -12.48 -8.99 -10.12
C TYR A 63 -13.50 -9.44 -11.17
N ILE A 64 -13.49 -10.73 -11.54
CA ILE A 64 -14.43 -11.29 -12.53
C ILE A 64 -15.78 -11.64 -11.89
N ILE A 65 -15.81 -12.00 -10.61
CA ILE A 65 -17.04 -12.35 -9.90
C ILE A 65 -17.94 -11.12 -9.77
N HIS A 66 -19.19 -11.25 -10.19
CA HIS A 66 -20.20 -10.22 -9.95
C HIS A 66 -20.51 -10.09 -8.45
N PRO A 67 -20.69 -8.87 -7.93
CA PRO A 67 -21.01 -8.66 -6.53
C PRO A 67 -22.39 -9.25 -6.19
N PHE A 68 -22.60 -9.57 -4.92
CA PHE A 68 -23.89 -9.99 -4.41
C PHE A 68 -24.94 -8.90 -4.64
N TYR A 69 -26.04 -9.24 -5.31
CA TYR A 69 -27.14 -8.32 -5.55
C TYR A 69 -28.05 -8.24 -4.32
N ARG A 70 -27.95 -7.14 -3.59
CA ARG A 70 -28.83 -6.84 -2.46
C ARG A 70 -30.11 -6.16 -2.95
N PHE A 71 -31.26 -6.61 -2.45
CA PHE A 71 -32.54 -5.94 -2.69
C PHE A 71 -32.57 -4.55 -2.03
N VAL A 72 -33.01 -3.54 -2.78
CA VAL A 72 -33.15 -2.15 -2.33
C VAL A 72 -34.64 -1.80 -2.27
N GLY A 73 -35.16 -1.61 -1.05
CA GLY A 73 -36.53 -1.18 -0.81
C GLY A 73 -36.75 0.30 -1.13
N ARG A 74 -38.02 0.72 -1.25
CA ARG A 74 -38.39 2.13 -1.52
C ARG A 74 -37.98 3.07 -0.39
N ASP A 75 -38.08 2.61 0.85
CA ASP A 75 -37.62 3.30 2.06
C ASP A 75 -36.10 3.56 2.06
N MET A 76 -35.31 2.67 1.47
CA MET A 76 -33.86 2.82 1.37
C MET A 76 -33.42 3.74 0.21
N MET A 77 -34.32 4.09 -0.71
CA MET A 77 -33.97 4.91 -1.88
C MET A 77 -33.67 6.37 -1.52
N GLU A 78 -34.20 6.88 -0.42
CA GLU A 78 -33.91 8.26 0.02
C GLU A 78 -32.41 8.46 0.32
N ASP A 79 -31.78 7.49 0.96
CA ASP A 79 -30.34 7.52 1.28
C ASP A 79 -29.42 7.34 0.06
N LEU A 80 -29.97 6.87 -1.06
CA LEU A 80 -29.24 6.52 -2.29
C LEU A 80 -29.39 7.58 -3.41
N ARG A 81 -29.91 8.77 -3.07
CA ARG A 81 -30.16 9.90 -3.98
C ARG A 81 -29.10 11.01 -3.92
N TYR A 82 -27.91 10.75 -3.38
CA TYR A 82 -26.85 11.75 -3.36
C TYR A 82 -26.45 12.18 -4.78
N PRO A 83 -26.20 13.49 -5.01
CA PRO A 83 -25.89 13.99 -6.34
C PRO A 83 -24.62 13.34 -6.88
N MET A 84 -24.68 12.87 -8.13
CA MET A 84 -23.51 12.32 -8.82
C MET A 84 -22.49 13.43 -9.06
N LYS A 85 -21.28 13.25 -8.55
CA LYS A 85 -20.13 14.14 -8.80
C LYS A 85 -19.03 13.39 -9.53
N GLU A 86 -18.24 14.11 -10.30
CA GLU A 86 -17.04 13.56 -10.90
C GLU A 86 -15.98 13.25 -9.84
N ASN A 87 -15.10 12.30 -10.14
CA ASN A 87 -14.05 11.89 -9.21
C ASN A 87 -13.02 13.02 -9.03
N THR A 88 -12.90 13.57 -7.81
CA THR A 88 -11.89 14.59 -7.48
C THR A 88 -10.46 14.10 -7.72
N VAL A 89 -10.21 12.82 -7.46
CA VAL A 89 -8.91 12.18 -7.70
C VAL A 89 -9.11 11.07 -8.73
N PRO A 90 -8.32 11.06 -9.82
CA PRO A 90 -8.50 10.05 -10.84
C PRO A 90 -8.05 8.68 -10.33
N VAL A 91 -8.74 7.63 -10.75
CA VAL A 91 -8.49 6.25 -10.30
C VAL A 91 -7.05 5.79 -10.60
N TRP A 92 -6.45 6.28 -11.69
CA TRP A 92 -5.07 5.97 -12.07
C TRP A 92 -4.01 6.58 -11.14
N ALA A 93 -4.35 7.62 -10.37
CA ALA A 93 -3.42 8.23 -9.42
C ALA A 93 -3.18 7.33 -8.18
N VAL A 94 -4.15 6.50 -7.82
CA VAL A 94 -4.05 5.62 -6.65
C VAL A 94 -2.87 4.64 -6.76
N PRO A 95 -2.73 3.82 -7.82
CA PRO A 95 -1.57 2.93 -7.94
C PRO A 95 -0.25 3.70 -8.10
N LEU A 96 -0.28 4.90 -8.70
CA LEU A 96 0.92 5.72 -8.85
C LEU A 96 1.48 6.16 -7.48
N TYR A 97 0.63 6.67 -6.59
CA TYR A 97 1.09 7.10 -5.27
C TYR A 97 1.30 5.93 -4.30
N ALA A 98 0.44 4.91 -4.33
CA ALA A 98 0.51 3.81 -3.39
C ALA A 98 1.63 2.80 -3.69
N VAL A 99 2.06 2.68 -4.96
CA VAL A 99 3.05 1.68 -5.38
C VAL A 99 4.31 2.32 -5.94
N LEU A 100 4.19 3.21 -6.95
CA LEU A 100 5.37 3.74 -7.63
C LEU A 100 6.21 4.67 -6.74
N LEU A 101 5.58 5.51 -5.92
CA LEU A 101 6.28 6.42 -5.02
C LEU A 101 7.11 5.65 -3.96
N PRO A 102 6.58 4.66 -3.21
CA PRO A 102 7.39 3.85 -2.30
C PRO A 102 8.53 3.10 -2.98
N ILE A 103 8.29 2.49 -4.16
CA ILE A 103 9.33 1.81 -4.93
C ILE A 103 10.45 2.78 -5.28
N PHE A 104 10.11 4.00 -5.71
CA PHE A 104 11.10 5.03 -6.01
C PHE A 104 11.98 5.37 -4.80
N ILE A 105 11.38 5.49 -3.61
CA ILE A 105 12.12 5.73 -2.36
C ILE A 105 13.06 4.55 -2.04
N PHE A 106 12.58 3.31 -2.16
CA PHE A 106 13.40 2.12 -1.92
C PHE A 106 14.58 2.03 -2.89
N VAL A 107 14.36 2.37 -4.17
CA VAL A 107 15.43 2.42 -5.17
C VAL A 107 16.44 3.52 -4.87
N LEU A 108 16.00 4.70 -4.43
CA LEU A 108 16.90 5.79 -4.03
C LEU A 108 17.79 5.36 -2.85
N TYR A 109 17.21 4.70 -1.85
CA TYR A 109 17.95 4.15 -0.71
C TYR A 109 18.92 3.05 -1.15
N TYR A 110 18.49 2.17 -2.08
CA TYR A 110 19.34 1.15 -2.67
C TYR A 110 20.57 1.74 -3.38
N ILE A 111 20.42 2.83 -4.14
CA ILE A 111 21.56 3.47 -4.82
C ILE A 111 22.61 3.93 -3.80
N ARG A 112 22.17 4.37 -2.61
CA ARG A 112 23.04 4.89 -1.53
C ARG A 112 23.71 3.80 -0.70
N ARG A 113 23.01 2.69 -0.39
CA ARG A 113 23.49 1.60 0.47
C ARG A 113 24.02 0.38 -0.29
N ARG A 114 23.56 0.17 -1.53
CA ARG A 114 23.90 -0.96 -2.42
C ARG A 114 23.59 -2.35 -1.84
N ASP A 115 22.60 -2.46 -0.97
CA ASP A 115 22.14 -3.74 -0.41
C ASP A 115 20.89 -4.26 -1.13
N VAL A 116 21.03 -5.42 -1.77
CA VAL A 116 19.95 -6.08 -2.55
C VAL A 116 18.93 -6.78 -1.65
N TYR A 117 19.34 -7.24 -0.46
CA TYR A 117 18.42 -7.92 0.45
C TYR A 117 17.38 -6.93 0.98
N ASP A 118 17.82 -5.74 1.39
CA ASP A 118 16.94 -4.66 1.84
C ASP A 118 15.94 -4.24 0.74
N LEU A 119 16.41 -4.07 -0.50
CA LEU A 119 15.55 -3.73 -1.64
C LEU A 119 14.52 -4.83 -1.91
N HIS A 120 14.94 -6.09 -1.89
CA HIS A 120 14.06 -7.23 -2.17
C HIS A 120 12.95 -7.36 -1.12
N HIS A 121 13.31 -7.33 0.16
CA HIS A 121 12.33 -7.45 1.24
C HIS A 121 11.38 -6.25 1.27
N SER A 122 11.89 -5.03 1.00
CA SER A 122 11.05 -3.83 0.92
C SER A 122 10.02 -3.92 -0.20
N ILE A 123 10.42 -4.41 -1.38
CA ILE A 123 9.51 -4.61 -2.52
C ILE A 123 8.50 -5.72 -2.24
N LEU A 124 8.96 -6.87 -1.73
CA LEU A 124 8.06 -7.97 -1.36
C LEU A 124 7.02 -7.52 -0.33
N GLY A 125 7.45 -6.83 0.73
CA GLY A 125 6.55 -6.31 1.76
C GLY A 125 5.51 -5.34 1.20
N LEU A 126 5.90 -4.45 0.28
CA LEU A 126 4.97 -3.54 -0.39
C LEU A 126 3.93 -4.31 -1.21
N LEU A 127 4.36 -5.27 -2.03
CA LEU A 127 3.45 -6.08 -2.86
C LEU A 127 2.47 -6.88 -2.00
N PHE A 128 2.93 -7.49 -0.92
CA PHE A 128 2.08 -8.20 0.03
C PHE A 128 1.04 -7.28 0.66
N SER A 129 1.45 -6.10 1.15
CA SER A 129 0.54 -5.15 1.78
C SER A 129 -0.59 -4.72 0.82
N VAL A 130 -0.24 -4.41 -0.43
CA VAL A 130 -1.20 -3.96 -1.44
C VAL A 130 -2.14 -5.09 -1.84
N LEU A 131 -1.61 -6.28 -2.13
CA LEU A 131 -2.42 -7.42 -2.58
C LEU A 131 -3.34 -7.96 -1.49
N ILE A 132 -2.86 -8.09 -0.25
CA ILE A 132 -3.72 -8.52 0.87
C ILE A 132 -4.86 -7.53 1.07
N THR A 133 -4.55 -6.23 1.00
CA THR A 133 -5.57 -5.17 1.13
C THR A 133 -6.57 -5.25 -0.01
N ALA A 134 -6.10 -5.41 -1.26
CA ALA A 134 -6.95 -5.55 -2.44
C ALA A 134 -7.93 -6.73 -2.28
N VAL A 135 -7.39 -7.93 -2.05
CA VAL A 135 -8.18 -9.17 -1.86
C VAL A 135 -9.19 -9.01 -0.73
N LEU A 136 -8.77 -8.46 0.42
CA LEU A 136 -9.67 -8.29 1.56
C LEU A 136 -10.80 -7.31 1.24
N THR A 137 -10.47 -6.16 0.64
CA THR A 137 -11.47 -5.14 0.32
C THR A 137 -12.43 -5.61 -0.76
N ASP A 138 -11.96 -6.30 -1.79
CA ASP A 138 -12.79 -6.74 -2.91
C ASP A 138 -13.64 -7.95 -2.52
N SER A 139 -13.13 -8.84 -1.66
CA SER A 139 -13.93 -9.89 -1.03
C SER A 139 -15.11 -9.30 -0.25
N ILE A 140 -14.88 -8.25 0.54
CA ILE A 140 -15.94 -7.59 1.32
C ILE A 140 -16.92 -6.87 0.40
N LYS A 141 -16.45 -6.15 -0.62
CA LYS A 141 -17.33 -5.47 -1.60
C LYS A 141 -18.26 -6.46 -2.28
N ASN A 142 -17.71 -7.58 -2.75
CA ASN A 142 -18.48 -8.62 -3.42
C ASN A 142 -19.43 -9.34 -2.48
N GLY A 143 -19.03 -9.57 -1.22
CA GLY A 143 -19.87 -10.24 -0.23
C GLY A 143 -21.01 -9.38 0.33
N VAL A 144 -20.77 -8.09 0.58
CA VAL A 144 -21.78 -7.19 1.17
C VAL A 144 -22.71 -6.61 0.12
N GLY A 145 -22.20 -6.26 -1.06
CA GLY A 145 -23.03 -5.76 -2.17
C GLY A 145 -23.79 -4.45 -1.85
N ARG A 146 -23.25 -3.59 -0.97
CA ARG A 146 -23.93 -2.34 -0.60
C ARG A 146 -23.92 -1.35 -1.78
N PRO A 147 -25.08 -0.81 -2.21
CA PRO A 147 -25.14 0.21 -3.25
C PRO A 147 -24.43 1.50 -2.83
N ARG A 148 -23.88 2.23 -3.80
CA ARG A 148 -23.27 3.54 -3.56
C ARG A 148 -24.34 4.59 -3.26
N PRO A 149 -24.05 5.65 -2.48
CA PRO A 149 -25.02 6.71 -2.19
C PRO A 149 -25.52 7.48 -3.44
N ASP A 150 -24.81 7.39 -4.56
CA ASP A 150 -25.18 7.97 -5.87
C ASP A 150 -25.87 6.95 -6.79
N PHE A 151 -26.32 5.81 -6.27
CA PHE A 151 -26.89 4.70 -7.03
C PHE A 151 -28.13 5.11 -7.85
N PHE A 152 -29.01 5.93 -7.28
CA PHE A 152 -30.23 6.36 -7.96
C PHE A 152 -29.96 7.06 -9.29
N TRP A 153 -29.08 8.05 -9.29
CA TRP A 153 -28.75 8.84 -10.49
C TRP A 153 -27.99 8.05 -11.56
N ARG A 154 -27.34 6.94 -11.19
CA ARG A 154 -26.70 6.03 -12.15
C ARG A 154 -27.70 5.15 -12.87
N CYS A 155 -28.76 4.71 -12.19
CA CYS A 155 -29.76 3.80 -12.75
C CYS A 155 -30.97 4.54 -13.36
N PHE A 156 -31.32 5.71 -12.82
CA PHE A 156 -32.50 6.50 -13.20
C PHE A 156 -32.11 7.96 -13.52
N PRO A 157 -31.41 8.21 -14.64
CA PRO A 157 -31.04 9.57 -15.03
C PRO A 157 -32.26 10.48 -15.28
N ASP A 158 -33.42 9.90 -15.61
CA ASP A 158 -34.68 10.60 -15.84
C ASP A 158 -35.40 11.05 -14.54
N GLY A 159 -34.87 10.69 -13.37
CA GLY A 159 -35.45 11.05 -12.07
C GLY A 159 -36.77 10.35 -11.72
N ARG A 160 -37.23 9.41 -12.55
CA ARG A 160 -38.45 8.61 -12.32
C ARG A 160 -38.07 7.27 -11.68
N ASP A 161 -38.51 7.04 -10.46
CA ASP A 161 -38.56 5.72 -9.84
C ASP A 161 -39.76 4.92 -10.37
N VAL A 162 -39.64 3.59 -10.36
CA VAL A 162 -40.71 2.64 -10.77
C VAL A 162 -41.84 2.54 -9.75
#